data_AF-A0A0L7LI53-F1
#
_entry.id   AF-A0A0L7LI53-F1
#
_cell.length_a   1.000
_cell.length_b   1.000
_cell.length_c   1.000
_cell.angle_alpha   90.00
_cell.angle_beta   90.00
_cell.angle_gamma   90.00
#
_symmetry.space_group_name_H-M   'P 1'
#
loop_
_entity.id
_entity.type
_entity.pdbx_description
1 polymer ?
#
loop_
_entity_poly.entity_id
_entity_poly.type
_entity_poly.pdbx_seq_one_letter_code
_entity_poly.pdbx_strand_id
1 'polypeptide(L)'
;MVIVVHKLNGSPPARAVLMTVDILGMNIETQEVNTLAGDQYKPEFLEKNPLHTIPVLEDGDFIVADSHAILTYLVSKYGAEKRATYYPSDLRIRATVDQRLFFDATHLFPKIRSIVISVLKDGAAGPTPQQIAEVKEVYGFVEKYLERSPFIATDHITIADISCVSSVSTLDVFVSVGEEFPKLREWWEKLQAQEWYEKANVPGLTQFASLHGSPPARSVLMTVELLGLQVQFIEVNLLNREQHDPKYLQKNPTHTVPLLEEDNFILPDSHAIITYLVSKYGHPQHRNLYPEDLKIRAIINQRLFFDASLLYPKARAIGANIFENKATGPSPKQIEEINETYGFMEKYLSNSKFLVGDDITLADISCVASISSLNVFVPIGDKFVKLKEWLKRIAEEEWYQKAN
;
A
#
# COMPACT_ATOMS: atom_id res chain seq x y z
N MET A 1 -27.31 -1.96 19.39
CA MET A 1 -27.02 -0.73 18.62
C MET A 1 -25.84 -1.07 17.74
N VAL A 2 -26.02 -1.03 16.42
CA VAL A 2 -24.96 -1.41 15.47
C VAL A 2 -24.19 -0.14 15.14
N ILE A 3 -22.88 -0.17 15.38
CA ILE A 3 -21.96 0.89 14.96
C ILE A 3 -21.27 0.39 13.70
N VAL A 4 -21.29 1.18 12.63
CA VAL A 4 -20.66 0.85 11.35
C VAL A 4 -19.58 1.87 11.04
N VAL A 5 -18.37 1.41 10.72
CA VAL A 5 -17.31 2.29 10.19
C VAL A 5 -17.10 2.01 8.71
N HIS A 6 -17.36 3.01 7.88
CA HIS A 6 -17.02 3.00 6.45
C HIS A 6 -15.55 3.38 6.29
N LYS A 7 -14.76 2.49 5.69
CA LYS A 7 -13.31 2.65 5.62
C LYS A 7 -12.70 2.01 4.39
N LEU A 8 -11.43 2.30 4.19
CA LEU A 8 -10.49 1.46 3.45
C LEU A 8 -9.41 1.04 4.44
N ASN A 9 -9.08 -0.24 4.51
CA ASN A 9 -8.09 -0.78 5.46
C ASN A 9 -6.74 -0.02 5.41
N GLY A 10 -6.24 0.29 4.22
CA GLY A 10 -4.99 1.04 4.03
C GLY A 10 -5.01 2.50 4.51
N SER A 11 -6.19 3.07 4.79
CA SER A 11 -6.33 4.48 5.12
C SER A 11 -5.82 4.81 6.54
N PRO A 12 -4.81 5.69 6.70
CA PRO A 12 -4.34 6.15 8.02
C PRO A 12 -5.44 6.66 8.95
N PRO A 13 -6.33 7.59 8.53
CA PRO A 13 -7.39 8.09 9.41
C PRO A 13 -8.40 7.01 9.80
N ALA A 14 -8.63 6.00 8.94
CA ALA A 14 -9.46 4.86 9.32
C ALA A 14 -8.77 3.97 10.36
N ARG A 15 -7.47 3.69 10.21
CA ARG A 15 -6.70 2.94 11.22
C ARG A 15 -6.68 3.64 12.57
N ALA A 16 -6.61 4.98 12.63
CA ALA A 16 -6.75 5.72 13.88
C ALA A 16 -8.09 5.42 14.60
N VAL A 17 -9.19 5.38 13.84
CA VAL A 17 -10.52 5.01 14.36
C VAL A 17 -10.54 3.56 14.84
N LEU A 18 -10.01 2.61 14.06
CA LEU A 18 -9.98 1.20 14.44
C LEU A 18 -9.13 0.93 15.69
N MET A 19 -7.97 1.58 15.82
CA MET A 19 -7.16 1.51 17.05
C MET A 19 -7.95 2.02 18.26
N THR A 20 -8.72 3.10 18.11
CA THR A 20 -9.56 3.63 19.18
C THR A 20 -10.70 2.68 19.54
N VAL A 21 -11.34 2.06 18.55
CA VAL A 21 -12.37 1.03 18.75
C VAL A 21 -11.82 -0.16 19.54
N ASP A 22 -10.62 -0.65 19.20
CA ASP A 22 -9.95 -1.75 19.92
C ASP A 22 -9.59 -1.34 21.36
N ILE A 23 -9.00 -0.15 21.55
CA ILE A 23 -8.72 0.42 22.88
C ILE A 23 -9.99 0.46 23.74
N LEU A 24 -11.13 0.84 23.17
CA LEU A 24 -12.39 0.90 23.89
C LEU A 24 -13.02 -0.48 24.11
N GLY A 25 -12.55 -1.52 23.43
CA GLY A 25 -13.10 -2.88 23.50
C GLY A 25 -14.47 -2.98 22.83
N MET A 26 -14.72 -2.14 21.81
CA MET A 26 -16.00 -2.07 21.11
C MET A 26 -16.06 -3.14 20.02
N ASN A 27 -17.22 -3.79 19.90
CA ASN A 27 -17.53 -4.63 18.75
C ASN A 27 -18.32 -3.79 17.74
N ILE A 28 -17.77 -3.59 16.54
CA ILE A 28 -18.36 -2.78 15.49
C ILE A 28 -18.43 -3.57 14.19
N GLU A 29 -19.30 -3.13 13.29
CA GLU A 29 -19.27 -3.55 11.90
C GLU A 29 -18.37 -2.59 11.10
N THR A 30 -17.77 -3.09 10.03
CA THR A 30 -17.02 -2.26 9.09
C THR A 30 -17.51 -2.50 7.68
N GLN A 31 -17.59 -1.43 6.89
CA GLN A 31 -17.95 -1.47 5.49
C GLN A 31 -16.77 -0.93 4.67
N GLU A 32 -16.31 -1.73 3.71
CA GLU A 32 -15.22 -1.30 2.83
C GLU A 32 -15.74 -0.33 1.77
N VAL A 33 -14.98 0.74 1.52
CA VAL A 33 -15.24 1.75 0.50
C VAL A 33 -13.98 1.85 -0.36
N ASN A 34 -14.03 1.30 -1.57
CA ASN A 34 -12.88 1.28 -2.46
C ASN A 34 -12.68 2.66 -3.09
N THR A 35 -11.74 3.44 -2.55
CA THR A 35 -11.47 4.80 -3.00
C THR A 35 -10.76 4.88 -4.35
N LEU A 36 -10.13 3.78 -4.78
CA LEU A 36 -9.51 3.65 -6.10
C LEU A 36 -10.56 3.38 -7.18
N ALA A 37 -11.57 2.58 -6.86
CA ALA A 37 -12.72 2.33 -7.74
C ALA A 37 -13.71 3.50 -7.80
N GLY A 38 -13.55 4.50 -6.92
CA GLY A 38 -14.42 5.67 -6.87
C GLY A 38 -15.72 5.48 -6.10
N ASP A 39 -15.82 4.46 -5.23
CA ASP A 39 -17.04 4.16 -4.45
C ASP A 39 -17.49 5.34 -3.58
N GLN A 40 -16.55 6.16 -3.10
CA GLN A 40 -16.81 7.38 -2.33
C GLN A 40 -17.58 8.47 -3.10
N TYR A 41 -17.69 8.34 -4.43
CA TYR A 41 -18.45 9.25 -5.28
C TYR A 41 -19.84 8.73 -5.63
N LYS A 42 -20.21 7.51 -5.20
CA LYS A 42 -21.55 6.98 -5.44
C LYS A 42 -22.60 7.74 -4.61
N PRO A 43 -23.83 7.93 -5.12
CA PRO A 43 -24.88 8.66 -4.42
C PRO A 43 -25.13 8.18 -3.00
N GLU A 44 -25.13 6.85 -2.77
CA GLU A 44 -25.35 6.27 -1.44
C GLU A 44 -24.28 6.64 -0.41
N PHE A 45 -23.03 6.89 -0.85
CA PHE A 45 -21.96 7.31 0.05
C PHE A 45 -21.97 8.84 0.23
N LEU A 46 -22.25 9.59 -0.83
CA LEU A 46 -22.35 11.05 -0.79
C LEU A 46 -23.48 11.54 0.11
N GLU A 47 -24.57 10.77 0.23
CA GLU A 47 -25.66 11.05 1.18
C GLU A 47 -25.17 11.02 2.64
N LYS A 48 -24.18 10.17 2.95
CA LYS A 48 -23.57 10.06 4.29
C LYS A 48 -22.48 11.10 4.52
N ASN A 49 -21.65 11.35 3.50
CA ASN A 49 -20.56 12.30 3.57
C ASN A 49 -20.38 13.07 2.24
N PRO A 50 -20.84 14.33 2.14
CA PRO A 50 -20.68 15.13 0.93
C PRO A 50 -19.23 15.49 0.63
N LEU A 51 -18.32 15.35 1.61
CA LEU A 51 -16.88 15.51 1.41
C LEU A 51 -16.21 14.28 0.81
N HIS A 52 -16.97 13.22 0.43
CA HIS A 52 -16.49 12.02 -0.27
C HIS A 52 -15.17 11.46 0.30
N THR A 53 -15.05 11.45 1.64
CA THR A 53 -13.87 10.99 2.37
C THR A 53 -14.22 9.86 3.32
N ILE A 54 -13.20 9.09 3.68
CA ILE A 54 -13.24 8.06 4.71
C ILE A 54 -12.27 8.44 5.83
N PRO A 55 -12.51 8.00 7.09
CA PRO A 55 -13.64 7.17 7.52
C PRO A 55 -14.95 7.95 7.72
N VAL A 56 -16.06 7.22 7.73
CA VAL A 56 -17.38 7.70 8.19
C VAL A 56 -17.89 6.73 9.25
N LEU A 57 -18.37 7.24 10.38
CA LEU A 57 -19.01 6.47 11.45
C LEU A 57 -20.52 6.63 11.35
N GLU A 58 -21.24 5.50 11.37
CA GLU A 58 -22.67 5.45 11.64
C GLU A 58 -22.90 4.83 13.02
N ASP A 59 -23.69 5.51 13.84
CA ASP A 59 -24.07 5.07 15.18
C ASP A 59 -25.57 5.32 15.38
N GLY A 60 -26.38 4.35 14.95
CA GLY A 60 -27.83 4.52 14.84
C GLY A 60 -28.20 5.53 13.76
N ASP A 61 -28.89 6.60 14.14
CA ASP A 61 -29.28 7.71 13.26
C ASP A 61 -28.20 8.81 13.17
N PHE A 62 -27.13 8.72 13.96
CA PHE A 62 -26.04 9.68 13.95
C PHE A 62 -24.95 9.26 12.96
N ILE A 63 -24.64 10.13 12.00
CA ILE A 63 -23.56 9.95 11.02
C ILE A 63 -22.55 11.07 11.21
N VAL A 64 -21.27 10.72 11.31
CA VAL A 64 -20.17 11.68 11.41
C VAL A 64 -18.98 11.23 10.57
N ALA A 65 -18.45 12.15 9.76
CA ALA A 65 -17.19 12.01 9.04
C ALA A 65 -16.08 12.78 9.78
N ASP A 66 -14.85 12.63 9.30
CA ASP A 66 -13.60 13.14 9.91
C ASP A 66 -13.11 12.25 11.06
N SER A 67 -11.91 11.69 10.89
CA SER A 67 -11.34 10.77 11.88
C SER A 67 -11.18 11.44 13.24
N HIS A 68 -10.68 12.67 13.31
CA HIS A 68 -10.42 13.34 14.58
C HIS A 68 -11.72 13.58 15.34
N ALA A 69 -12.79 14.01 14.64
CA ALA A 69 -14.12 14.11 15.21
C ALA A 69 -14.63 12.74 15.72
N ILE A 70 -14.47 11.68 14.93
CA ILE A 70 -14.83 10.31 15.31
C ILE A 70 -14.08 9.85 16.58
N LEU A 71 -12.76 10.08 16.68
CA LEU A 71 -11.98 9.70 17.87
C LEU A 71 -12.53 10.38 19.14
N THR A 72 -12.75 11.70 19.07
CA THR A 72 -13.28 12.46 20.21
C THR A 72 -14.68 11.99 20.61
N TYR A 73 -15.54 11.68 19.64
CA TYR A 73 -16.89 11.17 19.85
C TYR A 73 -16.88 9.79 20.52
N LEU A 74 -16.12 8.84 19.97
CA LEU A 74 -16.06 7.47 20.47
C LEU A 74 -15.56 7.44 21.92
N VAL A 75 -14.47 8.15 22.22
CA VAL A 75 -13.93 8.20 23.59
C VAL A 75 -14.86 8.96 24.54
N SER A 76 -15.54 10.01 24.07
CA SER A 76 -16.47 10.76 24.93
C SER A 76 -17.74 9.98 25.26
N LYS A 77 -18.30 9.24 24.30
CA LYS A 77 -19.56 8.50 24.45
C LYS A 77 -19.37 7.11 25.05
N TYR A 78 -18.36 6.37 24.58
CA TYR A 78 -18.13 4.96 24.93
C TYR A 78 -16.91 4.73 25.82
N GLY A 79 -16.10 5.76 26.06
CA GLY A 79 -14.83 5.61 26.78
C GLY A 79 -14.94 5.25 28.25
N ALA A 80 -16.09 5.45 28.90
CA ALA A 80 -16.29 5.18 30.34
C ALA A 80 -15.08 5.68 31.18
N GLU A 81 -14.44 4.82 31.98
CA GLU A 81 -13.23 5.15 32.74
C GLU A 81 -12.02 5.48 31.87
N LYS A 82 -11.90 4.87 30.68
CA LYS A 82 -10.83 5.13 29.70
C LYS A 82 -10.88 6.56 29.16
N ARG A 83 -12.04 7.23 29.20
CA ARG A 83 -12.18 8.63 28.78
C ARG A 83 -11.23 9.55 29.54
N ALA A 84 -11.06 9.34 30.85
CA ALA A 84 -10.20 10.19 31.68
C ALA A 84 -8.72 10.12 31.25
N THR A 85 -8.31 9.00 30.64
CA THR A 85 -6.94 8.78 30.12
C THR A 85 -6.80 9.22 28.67
N TYR A 86 -7.68 8.78 27.77
CA TYR A 86 -7.49 9.05 26.34
C TYR A 86 -8.02 10.40 25.87
N TYR A 87 -9.02 10.97 26.56
CA TYR A 87 -9.60 12.29 26.31
C TYR A 87 -10.02 13.03 27.63
N PRO A 88 -9.10 13.26 28.58
CA PRO A 88 -9.31 13.96 29.87
C PRO A 88 -10.18 15.24 29.85
N SER A 89 -11.09 15.44 30.82
CA SER A 89 -11.93 16.66 30.83
C SER A 89 -11.24 17.94 31.34
N ASP A 90 -10.03 17.85 31.89
CA ASP A 90 -9.25 19.05 32.27
C ASP A 90 -9.01 19.93 31.03
N LEU A 91 -9.41 21.20 31.11
CA LEU A 91 -9.44 22.10 29.96
C LEU A 91 -8.06 22.35 29.34
N ARG A 92 -6.98 22.35 30.15
CA ARG A 92 -5.63 22.61 29.64
C ARG A 92 -5.06 21.39 28.95
N ILE A 93 -5.25 20.22 29.55
CA ILE A 93 -4.86 18.95 28.95
C ILE A 93 -5.67 18.73 27.66
N ARG A 94 -6.98 19.00 27.70
CA ARG A 94 -7.89 18.92 26.55
C ARG A 94 -7.45 19.80 25.39
N ALA A 95 -7.18 21.07 25.66
CA ALA A 95 -6.69 21.99 24.65
C ALA A 95 -5.36 21.53 24.01
N THR A 96 -4.48 20.88 24.78
CA THR A 96 -3.22 20.35 24.25
C THR A 96 -3.45 19.13 23.37
N VAL A 97 -4.28 18.18 23.78
CA VAL A 97 -4.67 17.03 22.96
C VAL A 97 -5.36 17.48 21.67
N ASP A 98 -6.32 18.41 21.77
CA ASP A 98 -7.04 18.93 20.61
C ASP A 98 -6.08 19.64 19.65
N GLN A 99 -5.14 20.44 20.15
CA GLN A 99 -4.14 21.08 19.29
C GLN A 99 -3.28 20.04 18.55
N ARG A 100 -2.95 18.90 19.15
CA ARG A 100 -2.20 17.83 18.47
C ARG A 100 -3.03 17.10 17.43
N LEU A 101 -4.33 16.91 17.67
CA LEU A 101 -5.26 16.41 16.64
C LEU A 101 -5.35 17.38 15.45
N PHE A 102 -5.46 18.68 15.71
CA PHE A 102 -5.44 19.68 14.64
C PHE A 102 -4.09 19.75 13.92
N PHE A 103 -2.96 19.57 14.64
CA PHE A 103 -1.65 19.44 14.03
C PHE A 103 -1.60 18.26 13.05
N ASP A 104 -2.12 17.10 13.44
CA ASP A 104 -2.21 15.94 12.54
C ASP A 104 -3.04 16.27 11.30
N ALA A 105 -4.24 16.83 11.48
CA ALA A 105 -5.15 17.19 10.40
C ALA A 105 -4.58 18.23 9.41
N THR A 106 -3.77 19.18 9.89
CA THR A 106 -3.35 20.36 9.10
C THR A 106 -1.89 20.35 8.67
N HIS A 107 -1.02 19.58 9.33
CA HIS A 107 0.41 19.55 9.05
C HIS A 107 0.90 18.15 8.71
N LEU A 108 0.56 17.13 9.52
CA LEU A 108 1.11 15.77 9.36
C LEU A 108 0.42 14.98 8.25
N PHE A 109 -0.89 14.71 8.37
CA PHE A 109 -1.66 13.95 7.39
C PHE A 109 -1.63 14.56 5.97
N PRO A 110 -1.66 15.89 5.78
CA PRO A 110 -1.52 16.49 4.45
C PRO A 110 -0.25 16.10 3.70
N LYS A 111 0.85 15.74 4.39
CA LYS A 111 2.07 15.25 3.72
C LYS A 111 1.87 13.90 3.07
N ILE A 112 1.12 13.00 3.71
CA ILE A 112 0.73 11.70 3.13
C ILE A 112 -0.08 11.96 1.87
N ARG A 113 -1.11 12.81 1.97
CA ARG A 113 -1.98 13.12 0.82
C ARG A 113 -1.21 13.72 -0.35
N SER A 114 -0.27 14.63 -0.08
CA SER A 114 0.60 15.23 -1.10
C SER A 114 1.40 14.15 -1.84
N ILE A 115 2.08 13.27 -1.10
CA ILE A 115 2.90 12.20 -1.68
C ILE A 115 2.02 11.19 -2.44
N VAL A 116 0.92 10.73 -1.85
CA VAL A 116 0.01 9.76 -2.47
C VAL A 116 -0.60 10.30 -3.77
N ILE A 117 -0.99 11.58 -3.83
CA ILE A 117 -1.46 12.20 -5.07
C ILE A 117 -0.33 12.21 -6.11
N SER A 118 0.87 12.66 -5.74
CA SER A 118 1.99 12.69 -6.68
C SER A 118 2.32 11.30 -7.22
N VAL A 119 2.36 10.28 -6.36
CA VAL A 119 2.74 8.91 -6.74
C VAL A 119 1.63 8.20 -7.52
N LEU A 120 0.40 8.20 -7.00
CA LEU A 120 -0.69 7.39 -7.56
C LEU A 120 -1.50 8.10 -8.65
N LYS A 121 -1.61 9.44 -8.62
CA LYS A 121 -2.37 10.20 -9.63
C LYS A 121 -1.47 10.83 -10.68
N ASP A 122 -0.36 11.44 -10.24
CA ASP A 122 0.52 12.18 -11.15
C ASP A 122 1.66 11.29 -11.71
N GLY A 123 1.78 10.05 -11.23
CA GLY A 123 2.74 9.06 -11.71
C GLY A 123 4.18 9.37 -11.33
N ALA A 124 4.41 10.03 -10.20
CA ALA A 124 5.75 10.34 -9.71
C ALA A 124 6.43 9.10 -9.08
N ALA A 125 7.73 8.97 -9.33
CA ALA A 125 8.63 7.89 -8.87
C ALA A 125 8.56 7.57 -7.36
N GLY A 126 8.19 8.56 -6.57
CA GLY A 126 8.25 8.58 -5.12
C GLY A 126 8.10 10.02 -4.64
N PRO A 127 8.33 10.29 -3.35
CA PRO A 127 8.29 11.65 -2.84
C PRO A 127 9.41 12.50 -3.46
N THR A 128 9.07 13.70 -3.91
CA THR A 128 10.02 14.70 -4.41
C THR A 128 10.97 15.17 -3.29
N PRO A 129 12.15 15.76 -3.60
CA PRO A 129 13.03 16.34 -2.58
C PRO A 129 12.33 17.37 -1.67
N GLN A 130 11.39 18.15 -2.23
CA GLN A 130 10.58 19.07 -1.46
C GLN A 130 9.65 18.33 -0.50
N GLN A 131 8.93 17.31 -0.96
CA GLN A 131 8.06 16.50 -0.09
C GLN A 131 8.86 15.79 1.00
N ILE A 132 10.05 15.29 0.71
CA ILE A 132 10.95 14.69 1.71
C ILE A 132 11.33 15.73 2.77
N ALA A 133 11.73 16.94 2.37
CA ALA A 133 12.08 18.01 3.30
C ALA A 133 10.88 18.42 4.17
N GLU A 134 9.69 18.52 3.59
CA GLU A 134 8.45 18.82 4.31
C GLU A 134 8.04 17.71 5.29
N VAL A 135 8.29 16.43 4.96
CA VAL A 135 8.07 15.32 5.89
C VAL A 135 9.07 15.39 7.06
N LYS A 136 10.35 15.63 6.77
CA LYS A 136 11.37 15.81 7.81
C LYS A 136 11.07 17.01 8.72
N GLU A 137 10.50 18.08 8.18
CA GLU A 137 10.07 19.23 8.98
C GLU A 137 8.97 18.85 9.98
N VAL A 138 7.92 18.14 9.53
CA VAL A 138 6.84 17.71 10.45
C VAL A 138 7.33 16.66 11.46
N TYR A 139 8.25 15.78 11.10
CA TYR A 139 8.94 14.92 12.07
C TYR A 139 9.71 15.73 13.11
N GLY A 140 10.38 16.81 12.70
CA GLY A 140 11.03 17.75 13.61
C GLY A 140 10.05 18.40 14.60
N PHE A 141 8.82 18.74 14.18
CA PHE A 141 7.80 19.22 15.10
C PHE A 141 7.36 18.17 16.11
N VAL A 142 7.18 16.91 15.68
CA VAL A 142 6.84 15.82 16.60
C VAL A 142 7.99 15.56 17.60
N GLU A 143 9.24 15.55 17.14
CA GLU A 143 10.43 15.48 17.99
C GLU A 143 10.40 16.57 19.08
N LYS A 144 10.11 17.83 18.71
CA LYS A 144 9.99 18.95 19.66
C LYS A 144 8.84 18.82 20.66
N TYR A 145 7.74 18.16 20.28
CA TYR A 145 6.68 17.84 21.23
C TYR A 145 7.15 16.78 22.24
N LEU A 146 7.88 15.77 21.75
CA LEU A 146 8.37 14.65 22.56
C LEU A 146 9.60 14.98 23.43
N GLU A 147 10.32 16.07 23.13
CA GLU A 147 11.32 16.63 24.04
C GLU A 147 10.71 17.10 25.37
N ARG A 148 9.41 17.44 25.38
CA ARG A 148 8.70 17.98 26.55
C ARG A 148 7.96 16.91 27.36
N SER A 149 7.67 15.78 26.74
CA SER A 149 6.80 14.74 27.30
C SER A 149 7.00 13.40 26.59
N PRO A 150 6.87 12.24 27.26
CA PRO A 150 7.04 10.94 26.60
C PRO A 150 5.99 10.63 25.52
N PHE A 151 4.87 11.33 25.51
CA PHE A 151 3.81 11.23 24.49
C PHE A 151 3.46 12.62 23.94
N ILE A 152 2.84 12.68 22.76
CA ILE A 152 2.82 13.91 21.95
C ILE A 152 2.06 15.07 22.63
N ALA A 153 1.10 14.74 23.51
CA ALA A 153 0.28 15.71 24.23
C ALA A 153 0.48 15.69 25.76
N THR A 154 0.74 14.51 26.35
CA THR A 154 0.76 14.33 27.81
C THR A 154 1.83 13.33 28.25
N ASP A 155 1.88 12.99 29.55
CA ASP A 155 2.77 11.95 30.09
C ASP A 155 2.24 10.52 29.88
N HIS A 156 1.04 10.37 29.30
CA HIS A 156 0.42 9.11 28.90
C HIS A 156 -0.15 9.18 27.47
N ILE A 157 -0.52 8.02 26.93
CA ILE A 157 -1.12 7.89 25.59
C ILE A 157 -2.50 8.53 25.58
N THR A 158 -2.75 9.40 24.60
CA THR A 158 -4.07 9.99 24.32
C THR A 158 -4.50 9.73 22.89
N ILE A 159 -5.72 10.13 22.52
CA ILE A 159 -6.15 10.05 21.10
C ILE A 159 -5.28 10.86 20.13
N ALA A 160 -4.52 11.85 20.63
CA ALA A 160 -3.53 12.54 19.80
C ALA A 160 -2.41 11.62 19.34
N ASP A 161 -1.92 10.74 20.23
CA ASP A 161 -0.90 9.74 19.89
C ASP A 161 -1.43 8.72 18.88
N ILE A 162 -2.67 8.25 19.10
CA ILE A 162 -3.35 7.28 18.21
C ILE A 162 -3.52 7.87 16.80
N SER A 163 -3.94 9.13 16.70
CA SER A 163 -4.08 9.82 15.41
C SER A 163 -2.73 9.98 14.72
N CYS A 164 -1.76 10.59 15.41
CA CYS A 164 -0.46 10.90 14.84
C CYS A 164 0.32 9.65 14.45
N VAL A 165 0.25 8.55 15.22
CA VAL A 165 1.02 7.34 14.90
C VAL A 165 0.54 6.65 13.63
N SER A 166 -0.77 6.73 13.33
CA SER A 166 -1.31 6.23 12.06
C SER A 166 -0.70 6.98 10.87
N SER A 167 -0.52 8.30 11.01
CA SER A 167 0.10 9.16 10.01
C SER A 167 1.62 8.97 9.93
N VAL A 168 2.34 8.97 11.06
CA VAL A 168 3.80 8.76 11.11
C VAL A 168 4.16 7.41 10.50
N SER A 169 3.47 6.35 10.91
CA SER A 169 3.76 5.00 10.39
C SER A 169 3.55 4.88 8.88
N THR A 170 2.61 5.64 8.30
CA THR A 170 2.44 5.71 6.84
C THR A 170 3.48 6.59 6.16
N LEU A 171 3.85 7.72 6.75
CA LEU A 171 4.91 8.55 6.18
C LEU A 171 6.24 7.80 6.13
N ASP A 172 6.51 6.94 7.12
CA ASP A 172 7.72 6.11 7.16
C ASP A 172 7.87 5.16 5.97
N VAL A 173 6.76 4.72 5.36
CA VAL A 173 6.75 3.93 4.12
C VAL A 173 7.39 4.70 2.96
N PHE A 174 7.31 6.03 2.96
CA PHE A 174 7.88 6.90 1.92
C PHE A 174 9.20 7.56 2.35
N VAL A 175 9.25 8.04 3.58
CA VAL A 175 10.34 8.83 4.14
C VAL A 175 10.58 8.35 5.56
N SER A 176 11.60 7.53 5.72
CA SER A 176 11.89 6.88 6.99
C SER A 176 12.22 7.89 8.10
N VAL A 177 11.82 7.55 9.33
CA VAL A 177 12.20 8.29 10.54
C VAL A 177 13.69 8.04 10.81
N GLY A 178 14.51 9.04 10.48
CA GLY A 178 15.97 8.95 10.61
C GLY A 178 16.48 9.01 12.06
N GLU A 179 17.77 8.75 12.24
CA GLU A 179 18.45 8.82 13.55
C GLU A 179 18.47 10.23 14.15
N GLU A 180 18.23 11.27 13.33
CA GLU A 180 18.09 12.65 13.78
C GLU A 180 16.83 12.92 14.63
N PHE A 181 15.89 11.97 14.72
CA PHE A 181 14.65 12.08 15.51
C PHE A 181 14.56 11.00 16.60
N PRO A 182 15.46 10.98 17.59
CA PRO A 182 15.52 9.91 18.59
C PRO A 182 14.27 9.85 19.49
N LYS A 183 13.63 10.97 19.83
CA LYS A 183 12.42 10.97 20.65
C LYS A 183 11.21 10.47 19.88
N LEU A 184 11.09 10.82 18.60
CA LEU A 184 10.08 10.28 17.71
C LEU A 184 10.19 8.76 17.60
N ARG A 185 11.41 8.22 17.45
CA ARG A 185 11.65 6.77 17.42
C ARG A 185 11.27 6.10 18.73
N GLU A 186 11.73 6.65 19.86
CA GLU A 186 11.41 6.13 21.21
C GLU A 186 9.89 6.12 21.46
N TRP A 187 9.19 7.19 21.06
CA TRP A 187 7.73 7.28 21.14
C TRP A 187 7.05 6.24 20.26
N TRP A 188 7.52 6.10 19.01
CA TRP A 188 6.91 5.16 18.08
C TRP A 188 7.11 3.71 18.54
N GLU A 189 8.29 3.34 19.03
CA GLU A 189 8.57 2.02 19.61
C GLU A 189 7.61 1.70 20.78
N LYS A 190 7.33 2.68 21.66
CA LYS A 190 6.35 2.52 22.76
C LYS A 190 4.94 2.25 22.25
N LEU A 191 4.54 2.86 21.13
CA LEU A 191 3.23 2.65 20.53
C LEU A 191 3.16 1.32 19.76
N GLN A 192 4.24 0.91 19.08
CA GLN A 192 4.33 -0.40 18.44
C GLN A 192 4.21 -1.55 19.44
N ALA A 193 4.67 -1.35 20.68
CA ALA A 193 4.53 -2.33 21.75
C ALA A 193 3.09 -2.51 22.27
N GLN A 194 2.12 -1.71 21.80
CA GLN A 194 0.73 -1.80 22.24
C GLN A 194 -0.05 -2.83 21.44
N GLU A 195 -0.87 -3.64 22.11
CA GLU A 195 -1.69 -4.69 21.47
C GLU A 195 -2.65 -4.13 20.40
N TRP A 196 -3.27 -2.97 20.68
CA TRP A 196 -4.16 -2.30 19.73
C TRP A 196 -3.44 -1.77 18.48
N TYR A 197 -2.14 -1.46 18.58
CA TYR A 197 -1.35 -1.04 17.43
C TYR A 197 -1.15 -2.21 16.48
N GLU A 198 -0.70 -3.35 17.02
CA GLU A 198 -0.52 -4.57 16.25
C GLU A 198 -1.84 -5.02 15.61
N LYS A 199 -2.94 -5.06 16.38
CA LYS A 199 -4.23 -5.55 15.87
C LYS A 199 -4.88 -4.64 14.82
N ALA A 200 -4.86 -3.33 15.03
CA ALA A 200 -5.67 -2.41 14.24
C ALA A 200 -4.86 -1.51 13.30
N ASN A 201 -3.58 -1.27 13.57
CA ASN A 201 -2.73 -0.45 12.70
C ASN A 201 -1.98 -1.29 11.66
N VAL A 202 -1.31 -2.35 12.11
CA VAL A 202 -0.37 -3.11 11.27
C VAL A 202 -1.04 -3.70 10.04
N PRO A 203 -2.22 -4.37 10.09
CA PRO A 203 -2.82 -4.97 8.90
C PRO A 203 -3.12 -3.96 7.79
N GLY A 204 -3.63 -2.78 8.14
CA GLY A 204 -3.89 -1.72 7.18
C GLY A 204 -2.63 -1.01 6.72
N LEU A 205 -1.64 -0.82 7.60
CA LEU A 205 -0.34 -0.26 7.22
C LEU A 205 0.41 -1.18 6.24
N THR A 206 0.39 -2.48 6.52
CA THR A 206 0.81 -3.56 5.63
C THR A 206 0.13 -3.43 4.28
N GLN A 207 -1.20 -3.32 4.24
CA GLN A 207 -1.94 -3.20 2.98
C GLN A 207 -1.54 -1.92 2.22
N PHE A 208 -1.32 -0.82 2.94
CA PHE A 208 -0.83 0.43 2.36
C PHE A 208 0.59 0.27 1.81
N ALA A 209 1.48 -0.38 2.54
CA ALA A 209 2.83 -0.69 2.10
C ALA A 209 2.83 -1.70 0.94
N SER A 210 1.84 -2.60 0.86
CA SER A 210 1.69 -3.57 -0.22
C SER A 210 1.05 -2.99 -1.47
N LEU A 211 0.45 -1.79 -1.42
CA LEU A 211 0.24 -0.96 -2.62
C LEU A 211 1.59 -0.56 -3.27
N HIS A 212 2.71 -0.76 -2.57
CA HIS A 212 4.08 -0.79 -3.10
C HIS A 212 4.61 -2.21 -3.36
N GLY A 213 3.71 -3.20 -3.49
CA GLY A 213 4.04 -4.62 -3.53
C GLY A 213 5.08 -4.97 -4.59
N SER A 214 5.98 -5.90 -4.23
CA SER A 214 6.95 -6.49 -5.15
C SER A 214 6.26 -6.88 -6.47
N PRO A 215 6.66 -6.32 -7.63
CA PRO A 215 6.03 -6.66 -8.92
C PRO A 215 5.95 -8.18 -9.17
N PRO A 216 7.00 -8.97 -8.87
CA PRO A 216 6.93 -10.44 -8.86
C PRO A 216 5.81 -11.02 -7.99
N ALA A 217 5.54 -10.46 -6.81
CA ALA A 217 4.48 -10.97 -5.94
C ALA A 217 3.09 -10.58 -6.48
N ARG A 218 2.95 -9.35 -7.01
CA ARG A 218 1.70 -8.89 -7.62
C ARG A 218 1.32 -9.71 -8.86
N SER A 219 2.28 -10.19 -9.67
CA SER A 219 1.96 -11.10 -10.78
C SER A 219 1.37 -12.44 -10.31
N VAL A 220 1.82 -12.97 -9.17
CA VAL A 220 1.24 -14.16 -8.53
C VAL A 220 -0.16 -13.86 -7.99
N LEU A 221 -0.36 -12.75 -7.30
CA LEU A 221 -1.68 -12.37 -6.77
C LEU A 221 -2.71 -12.14 -7.89
N MET A 222 -2.33 -11.45 -8.96
CA MET A 222 -3.19 -11.30 -10.14
C MET A 222 -3.56 -12.65 -10.76
N THR A 223 -2.61 -13.60 -10.80
CA THR A 223 -2.86 -14.97 -11.29
C THR A 223 -3.81 -15.74 -10.35
N VAL A 224 -3.66 -15.60 -9.04
CA VAL A 224 -4.54 -16.18 -8.03
C VAL A 224 -5.98 -15.66 -8.19
N GLU A 225 -6.15 -14.35 -8.33
CA GLU A 225 -7.46 -13.72 -8.56
C GLU A 225 -8.09 -14.19 -9.87
N LEU A 226 -7.31 -14.23 -10.97
CA LEU A 226 -7.76 -14.72 -12.27
C LEU A 226 -8.27 -16.15 -12.22
N LEU A 227 -7.61 -17.00 -11.44
CA LEU A 227 -7.98 -18.40 -11.30
C LEU A 227 -9.09 -18.62 -10.24
N GLY A 228 -9.46 -17.58 -9.48
CA GLY A 228 -10.42 -17.67 -8.38
C GLY A 228 -9.94 -18.56 -7.23
N LEU A 229 -8.62 -18.61 -6.99
CA LEU A 229 -8.04 -19.48 -5.97
C LEU A 229 -8.17 -18.86 -4.58
N GLN A 230 -8.51 -19.70 -3.60
CA GLN A 230 -8.41 -19.33 -2.19
C GLN A 230 -7.01 -19.67 -1.71
N VAL A 231 -6.23 -18.65 -1.35
CA VAL A 231 -4.87 -18.80 -0.85
C VAL A 231 -4.74 -18.16 0.53
N GLN A 232 -3.89 -18.74 1.37
CA GLN A 232 -3.40 -18.04 2.54
C GLN A 232 -2.26 -17.12 2.11
N PHE A 233 -2.47 -15.80 2.17
CA PHE A 233 -1.41 -14.84 1.97
C PHE A 233 -0.59 -14.70 3.26
N ILE A 234 0.71 -14.96 3.17
CA ILE A 234 1.68 -14.70 4.24
C ILE A 234 2.54 -13.54 3.78
N GLU A 235 2.43 -12.42 4.48
CA GLU A 235 3.29 -11.27 4.20
C GLU A 235 4.72 -11.56 4.66
N VAL A 236 5.68 -11.10 3.85
CA VAL A 236 7.09 -11.03 4.21
C VAL A 236 7.51 -9.58 4.07
N ASN A 237 7.73 -8.91 5.20
CA ASN A 237 8.06 -7.49 5.21
C ASN A 237 9.50 -7.26 4.73
N LEU A 238 9.61 -6.77 3.49
CA LEU A 238 10.90 -6.52 2.85
C LEU A 238 11.70 -5.38 3.49
N LEU A 239 11.03 -4.41 4.11
CA LEU A 239 11.66 -3.29 4.81
C LEU A 239 12.30 -3.76 6.13
N ASN A 240 11.60 -4.62 6.86
CA ASN A 240 12.11 -5.28 8.06
C ASN A 240 13.10 -6.40 7.77
N ARG A 241 13.38 -6.66 6.49
CA ARG A 241 14.32 -7.69 6.03
C ARG A 241 13.91 -9.11 6.43
N GLU A 242 12.62 -9.38 6.59
CA GLU A 242 12.11 -10.71 6.98
C GLU A 242 12.47 -11.82 5.98
N GLN A 243 12.70 -11.47 4.71
CA GLN A 243 13.22 -12.37 3.69
C GLN A 243 14.65 -12.89 4.00
N HIS A 244 15.32 -12.32 5.00
CA HIS A 244 16.61 -12.77 5.52
C HIS A 244 16.49 -13.58 6.82
N ASP A 245 15.28 -13.80 7.35
CA ASP A 245 15.07 -14.65 8.52
C ASP A 245 15.57 -16.08 8.24
N PRO A 246 16.31 -16.73 9.16
CA PRO A 246 16.82 -18.08 8.94
C PRO A 246 15.76 -19.13 8.60
N LYS A 247 14.53 -19.01 9.11
CA LYS A 247 13.43 -19.94 8.78
C LYS A 247 12.89 -19.67 7.38
N TYR A 248 12.83 -18.40 6.96
CA TYR A 248 12.45 -18.07 5.58
C TYR A 248 13.51 -18.54 4.60
N LEU A 249 14.80 -18.33 4.90
CA LEU A 249 15.92 -18.74 4.05
C LEU A 249 16.04 -20.26 3.86
N GLN A 250 15.55 -21.05 4.82
CA GLN A 250 15.44 -22.51 4.65
C GLN A 250 14.48 -22.89 3.52
N LYS A 251 13.46 -22.06 3.26
CA LYS A 251 12.47 -22.27 2.19
C LYS A 251 12.87 -21.55 0.90
N ASN A 252 13.40 -20.34 1.00
CA ASN A 252 13.89 -19.55 -0.13
C ASN A 252 15.34 -19.05 0.05
N PRO A 253 16.34 -19.76 -0.48
CA PRO A 253 17.74 -19.34 -0.34
C PRO A 253 18.06 -18.05 -1.11
N THR A 254 17.23 -17.64 -2.09
CA THR A 254 17.43 -16.40 -2.84
C THR A 254 16.88 -15.16 -2.14
N HIS A 255 16.37 -15.28 -0.91
CA HIS A 255 15.92 -14.15 -0.08
C HIS A 255 14.99 -13.18 -0.83
N THR A 256 14.10 -13.73 -1.65
CA THR A 256 13.16 -12.97 -2.47
C THR A 256 11.72 -13.34 -2.13
N VAL A 257 10.79 -12.54 -2.62
CA VAL A 257 9.36 -12.85 -2.69
C VAL A 257 8.93 -12.76 -4.16
N PRO A 258 7.92 -13.52 -4.60
CA PRO A 258 7.06 -14.43 -3.82
C PRO A 258 7.68 -15.82 -3.61
N LEU A 259 7.04 -16.59 -2.72
CA LEU A 259 7.25 -18.03 -2.51
C LEU A 259 5.88 -18.71 -2.34
N LEU A 260 5.65 -19.79 -3.07
CA LEU A 260 4.48 -20.65 -2.93
C LEU A 260 4.80 -21.82 -1.98
N GLU A 261 3.90 -22.07 -1.04
CA GLU A 261 3.88 -23.30 -0.24
C GLU A 261 2.59 -24.05 -0.51
N GLU A 262 2.71 -25.33 -0.86
CA GLU A 262 1.58 -26.22 -1.09
C GLU A 262 1.93 -27.62 -0.59
N ASP A 263 1.35 -28.01 0.55
CA ASP A 263 1.73 -29.22 1.27
C ASP A 263 3.25 -29.31 1.53
N ASN A 264 3.95 -30.25 0.90
CA ASN A 264 5.40 -30.43 1.00
C ASN A 264 6.15 -29.85 -0.22
N PHE A 265 5.46 -29.11 -1.08
CA PHE A 265 6.04 -28.47 -2.25
C PHE A 265 6.28 -26.98 -1.98
N ILE A 266 7.53 -26.56 -2.13
CA ILE A 266 7.94 -25.17 -1.98
C ILE A 266 8.51 -24.70 -3.31
N LEU A 267 7.96 -23.60 -3.83
CA LEU A 267 8.37 -23.04 -5.12
C LEU A 267 8.61 -21.53 -4.98
N PRO A 268 9.87 -21.08 -4.92
CA PRO A 268 10.20 -19.67 -5.16
C PRO A 268 10.16 -19.36 -6.66
N ASP A 269 10.25 -18.06 -6.99
CA ASP A 269 10.20 -17.48 -8.35
C ASP A 269 8.78 -17.25 -8.90
N SER A 270 8.46 -15.99 -9.19
CA SER A 270 7.13 -15.60 -9.65
C SER A 270 6.74 -16.24 -10.98
N HIS A 271 7.66 -16.33 -11.94
CA HIS A 271 7.37 -16.88 -13.26
C HIS A 271 7.13 -18.39 -13.18
N ALA A 272 7.89 -19.10 -12.34
CA ALA A 272 7.66 -20.51 -12.05
C ALA A 272 6.32 -20.73 -11.33
N ILE A 273 5.98 -19.89 -10.35
CA ILE A 273 4.71 -20.00 -9.60
C ILE A 273 3.52 -19.77 -10.53
N ILE A 274 3.48 -18.69 -11.32
CA ILE A 274 2.31 -18.41 -12.17
C ILE A 274 2.09 -19.49 -13.25
N THR A 275 3.17 -20.03 -13.81
CA THR A 275 3.07 -21.13 -14.78
C THR A 275 2.59 -22.42 -14.12
N TYR A 276 3.05 -22.72 -12.89
CA TYR A 276 2.56 -23.84 -12.10
C TYR A 276 1.08 -23.72 -11.77
N LEU A 277 0.65 -22.56 -11.24
CA LEU A 277 -0.74 -22.32 -10.84
C LEU A 277 -1.70 -22.45 -12.02
N VAL A 278 -1.40 -21.84 -13.16
CA VAL A 278 -2.24 -21.95 -14.36
C VAL A 278 -2.25 -23.38 -14.89
N SER A 279 -1.12 -24.08 -14.90
CA SER A 279 -1.05 -25.46 -15.40
C SER A 279 -1.82 -26.45 -14.52
N LYS A 280 -1.80 -26.25 -13.19
CA LYS A 280 -2.44 -27.14 -12.23
C LYS A 280 -3.92 -26.83 -12.01
N TYR A 281 -4.25 -25.55 -11.89
CA TYR A 281 -5.58 -25.08 -11.49
C TYR A 281 -6.37 -24.39 -12.62
N GLY A 282 -5.77 -24.22 -13.80
CA GLY A 282 -6.45 -23.65 -14.96
C GLY A 282 -7.69 -24.46 -15.36
N HIS A 283 -8.81 -23.77 -15.55
CA HIS A 283 -10.04 -24.31 -16.10
C HIS A 283 -10.14 -24.00 -17.60
N PRO A 284 -11.10 -24.57 -18.36
CA PRO A 284 -11.20 -24.33 -19.80
C PRO A 284 -11.22 -22.85 -20.22
N GLN A 285 -11.80 -21.97 -19.40
CA GLN A 285 -11.82 -20.52 -19.64
C GLN A 285 -10.46 -19.82 -19.43
N HIS A 286 -9.49 -20.48 -18.80
CA HIS A 286 -8.14 -19.96 -18.55
C HIS A 286 -7.11 -20.46 -19.57
N ARG A 287 -7.52 -21.22 -20.59
CA ARG A 287 -6.60 -21.88 -21.54
C ARG A 287 -5.71 -20.92 -22.33
N ASN A 288 -6.16 -19.68 -22.54
CA ASN A 288 -5.40 -18.62 -23.18
C ASN A 288 -4.22 -18.14 -22.32
N LEU A 289 -4.29 -18.26 -20.99
CA LEU A 289 -3.24 -17.77 -20.09
C LEU A 289 -1.89 -18.48 -20.34
N TYR A 290 -1.92 -19.81 -20.53
CA TYR A 290 -0.74 -20.63 -20.77
C TYR A 290 -1.05 -21.88 -21.62
N PRO A 291 -1.36 -21.72 -22.93
CA PRO A 291 -1.84 -22.81 -23.79
C PRO A 291 -0.79 -23.90 -24.03
N GLU A 292 -1.23 -25.12 -24.32
CA GLU A 292 -0.37 -26.27 -24.67
C GLU A 292 0.24 -26.19 -26.08
N ASP A 293 -0.22 -25.27 -26.94
CA ASP A 293 0.42 -25.04 -28.24
C ASP A 293 1.88 -24.60 -28.01
N LEU A 294 2.81 -25.43 -28.47
CA LEU A 294 4.23 -25.26 -28.19
C LEU A 294 4.80 -23.95 -28.75
N LYS A 295 4.26 -23.44 -29.87
CA LYS A 295 4.74 -22.19 -30.48
C LYS A 295 4.25 -21.00 -29.69
N ILE A 296 2.96 -20.96 -29.32
CA ILE A 296 2.40 -19.88 -28.51
C ILE A 296 3.05 -19.89 -27.12
N ARG A 297 3.16 -21.05 -26.48
CA ARG A 297 3.82 -21.21 -25.18
C ARG A 297 5.28 -20.77 -25.21
N ALA A 298 6.02 -21.09 -26.27
CA ALA A 298 7.40 -20.61 -26.42
C ALA A 298 7.50 -19.08 -26.49
N ILE A 299 6.54 -18.42 -27.15
CA ILE A 299 6.49 -16.95 -27.19
C ILE A 299 6.14 -16.39 -25.80
N ILE A 300 5.16 -16.97 -25.09
CA ILE A 300 4.83 -16.57 -23.72
C ILE A 300 6.06 -16.69 -22.81
N ASN A 301 6.72 -17.86 -22.83
CA ASN A 301 7.94 -18.08 -22.04
C ASN A 301 9.02 -17.06 -22.39
N GLN A 302 9.21 -16.75 -23.67
CA GLN A 302 10.18 -15.72 -24.06
C GLN A 302 9.83 -14.36 -23.46
N ARG A 303 8.55 -13.98 -23.34
CA ARG A 303 8.13 -12.72 -22.69
C ARG A 303 8.29 -12.77 -21.17
N LEU A 304 8.05 -13.92 -20.53
CA LEU A 304 8.34 -14.11 -19.11
C LEU A 304 9.84 -13.96 -18.83
N PHE A 305 10.70 -14.55 -19.68
CA PHE A 305 12.15 -14.38 -19.57
C PHE A 305 12.61 -12.97 -19.89
N PHE A 306 11.94 -12.28 -20.82
CA PHE A 306 12.17 -10.85 -21.06
C PHE A 306 11.89 -10.02 -19.80
N ASP A 307 10.77 -10.30 -19.12
CA ASP A 307 10.45 -9.63 -17.86
C ASP A 307 11.54 -9.90 -16.80
N ALA A 308 11.92 -11.17 -16.61
CA ALA A 308 12.93 -11.58 -15.64
C ALA A 308 14.33 -11.01 -15.90
N SER A 309 14.71 -10.82 -17.17
CA SER A 309 16.09 -10.47 -17.56
C SER A 309 16.31 -9.01 -17.93
N LEU A 310 15.27 -8.32 -18.40
CA LEU A 310 15.39 -6.95 -18.94
C LEU A 310 14.49 -5.96 -18.20
N LEU A 311 13.24 -6.33 -17.94
CA LEU A 311 12.25 -5.39 -17.42
C LEU A 311 12.34 -5.23 -15.89
N TYR A 312 12.08 -6.30 -15.16
CA TYR A 312 12.08 -6.28 -13.69
C TYR A 312 13.45 -5.88 -13.10
N PRO A 313 14.61 -6.36 -13.60
CA PRO A 313 15.90 -5.93 -13.06
C PRO A 313 16.12 -4.41 -13.13
N LYS A 314 15.62 -3.74 -14.17
CA LYS A 314 15.68 -2.27 -14.28
C LYS A 314 14.78 -1.59 -13.25
N ALA A 315 13.56 -2.10 -13.07
CA ALA A 315 12.64 -1.62 -12.04
C ALA A 315 13.25 -1.76 -10.63
N ARG A 316 13.80 -2.93 -10.34
CA ARG A 316 14.45 -3.25 -9.07
C ARG A 316 15.67 -2.36 -8.81
N ALA A 317 16.51 -2.11 -9.82
CA ALA A 317 17.70 -1.28 -9.66
C ALA A 317 17.36 0.18 -9.29
N ILE A 318 16.29 0.73 -9.87
CA ILE A 318 15.81 2.08 -9.54
C ILE A 318 15.18 2.08 -8.16
N GLY A 319 14.25 1.16 -7.90
CA GLY A 319 13.58 1.03 -6.62
C GLY A 319 14.59 0.88 -5.48
N ALA A 320 15.56 -0.02 -5.61
CA ALA A 320 16.60 -0.23 -4.58
C ALA A 320 17.38 1.05 -4.27
N ASN A 321 17.80 1.81 -5.29
CA ASN A 321 18.52 3.06 -5.05
C ASN A 321 17.65 4.13 -4.37
N ILE A 322 16.36 4.18 -4.69
CA ILE A 322 15.42 5.13 -4.08
C ILE A 322 15.11 4.74 -2.64
N PHE A 323 14.73 3.48 -2.39
CA PHE A 323 14.36 2.98 -1.06
C PHE A 323 15.56 2.91 -0.09
N GLU A 324 16.78 2.76 -0.60
CA GLU A 324 18.01 2.84 0.22
C GLU A 324 18.52 4.28 0.39
N ASN A 325 17.75 5.30 -0.01
CA ASN A 325 18.11 6.72 0.04
C ASN A 325 19.42 7.08 -0.71
N LYS A 326 19.80 6.28 -1.71
CA LYS A 326 20.97 6.50 -2.56
C LYS A 326 20.68 7.42 -3.75
N ALA A 327 19.42 7.57 -4.14
CA ALA A 327 18.99 8.45 -5.21
C ALA A 327 17.56 8.97 -4.96
N THR A 328 17.26 10.15 -5.49
CA THR A 328 15.90 10.74 -5.46
C THR A 328 15.08 10.42 -6.71
N GLY A 329 15.63 9.63 -7.63
CA GLY A 329 15.01 9.26 -8.91
C GLY A 329 15.96 8.51 -9.84
N PRO A 330 15.48 8.08 -11.02
CA PRO A 330 16.31 7.39 -12.00
C PRO A 330 17.32 8.33 -12.65
N SER A 331 18.53 7.83 -12.91
CA SER A 331 19.57 8.55 -13.66
C SER A 331 19.21 8.69 -15.16
N PRO A 332 19.81 9.65 -15.89
CA PRO A 332 19.58 9.79 -17.34
C PRO A 332 19.82 8.50 -18.13
N LYS A 333 20.86 7.74 -17.75
CA LYS A 333 21.16 6.43 -18.35
C LYS A 333 20.05 5.41 -18.08
N GLN A 334 19.54 5.34 -16.85
CA GLN A 334 18.43 4.44 -16.52
C GLN A 334 17.14 4.82 -17.28
N ILE A 335 16.87 6.11 -17.43
CA ILE A 335 15.75 6.62 -18.23
C ILE A 335 15.90 6.21 -19.70
N GLU A 336 17.08 6.35 -20.29
CA GLU A 336 17.36 5.93 -21.67
C GLU A 336 17.15 4.41 -21.86
N GLU A 337 17.71 3.59 -20.98
CA GLU A 337 17.57 2.13 -21.02
C GLU A 337 16.12 1.66 -20.83
N ILE A 338 15.34 2.36 -20.01
CA ILE A 338 13.90 2.07 -19.85
C ILE A 338 13.15 2.44 -21.11
N ASN A 339 13.42 3.60 -21.70
CA ASN A 339 12.81 3.99 -22.97
C ASN A 339 13.14 3.00 -24.09
N GLU A 340 14.34 2.44 -24.11
CA GLU A 340 14.68 1.35 -25.04
C GLU A 340 13.80 0.11 -24.78
N THR A 341 13.63 -0.28 -23.51
CA THR A 341 12.80 -1.41 -23.10
C THR A 341 11.33 -1.22 -23.44
N TYR A 342 10.78 -0.01 -23.22
CA TYR A 342 9.44 0.39 -23.69
C TYR A 342 9.33 0.28 -25.21
N GLY A 343 10.39 0.62 -25.95
CA GLY A 343 10.45 0.42 -27.40
C GLY A 343 10.35 -1.04 -27.84
N PHE A 344 10.88 -1.98 -27.06
CA PHE A 344 10.68 -3.42 -27.35
C PHE A 344 9.24 -3.84 -27.13
N MET A 345 8.60 -3.39 -26.05
CA MET A 345 7.19 -3.70 -25.78
C MET A 345 6.25 -3.06 -26.80
N GLU A 346 6.51 -1.81 -27.20
CA GLU A 346 5.79 -1.15 -28.30
C GLU A 346 5.84 -1.98 -29.59
N LYS A 347 7.02 -2.56 -29.91
CA LYS A 347 7.17 -3.45 -31.06
C LYS A 347 6.41 -4.76 -30.88
N TYR A 348 6.41 -5.35 -29.69
CA TYR A 348 5.61 -6.56 -29.42
C TYR A 348 4.11 -6.32 -29.61
N LEU A 349 3.63 -5.14 -29.25
CA LEU A 349 2.22 -4.72 -29.36
C LEU A 349 1.84 -4.16 -30.75
N SER A 350 2.80 -4.06 -31.68
CA SER A 350 2.55 -3.42 -32.99
C SER A 350 1.53 -4.16 -33.85
N ASN A 351 1.42 -5.49 -33.68
CA ASN A 351 0.56 -6.35 -34.50
C ASN A 351 -0.46 -7.15 -33.68
N SER A 352 -0.66 -6.81 -32.40
CA SER A 352 -1.51 -7.59 -31.50
C SER A 352 -2.09 -6.74 -30.36
N LYS A 353 -3.24 -7.14 -29.82
CA LYS A 353 -3.89 -6.42 -28.70
C LYS A 353 -3.10 -6.57 -27.38
N PHE A 354 -2.48 -7.72 -27.17
CA PHE A 354 -1.70 -8.09 -25.99
C PHE A 354 -0.29 -8.54 -26.39
N LEU A 355 0.58 -8.84 -25.42
CA LEU A 355 1.98 -9.16 -25.68
C LEU A 355 2.18 -10.45 -26.48
N VAL A 356 1.16 -11.32 -26.47
CA VAL A 356 1.11 -12.56 -27.26
C VAL A 356 -0.28 -12.73 -27.88
N GLY A 357 -0.51 -12.09 -29.02
CA GLY A 357 -1.77 -12.21 -29.76
C GLY A 357 -2.89 -11.33 -29.16
N ASP A 358 -4.12 -11.77 -29.36
CA ASP A 358 -5.31 -10.94 -29.06
C ASP A 358 -6.02 -11.28 -27.75
N ASP A 359 -5.51 -12.26 -27.01
CA ASP A 359 -5.98 -12.67 -25.69
C ASP A 359 -4.92 -12.37 -24.61
N ILE A 360 -5.36 -12.14 -23.38
CA ILE A 360 -4.48 -12.00 -22.21
C ILE A 360 -3.74 -13.32 -21.97
N THR A 361 -2.43 -13.23 -21.72
CA THR A 361 -1.59 -14.38 -21.36
C THR A 361 -0.80 -14.13 -20.06
N LEU A 362 -0.12 -15.15 -19.55
CA LEU A 362 0.84 -14.97 -18.44
C LEU A 362 1.94 -13.93 -18.76
N ALA A 363 2.26 -13.70 -20.04
CA ALA A 363 3.18 -12.66 -20.44
C ALA A 363 2.67 -11.26 -20.04
N ASP A 364 1.37 -11.01 -20.25
CA ASP A 364 0.74 -9.74 -19.91
C ASP A 364 0.70 -9.54 -18.40
N ILE A 365 0.30 -10.58 -17.65
CA ILE A 365 0.20 -10.54 -16.19
C ILE A 365 1.57 -10.27 -15.54
N SER A 366 2.64 -10.90 -16.04
CA SER A 366 3.99 -10.69 -15.51
C SER A 366 4.50 -9.29 -15.87
N CYS A 367 4.45 -8.93 -17.15
CA CYS A 367 5.00 -7.65 -17.62
C CYS A 367 4.22 -6.45 -17.07
N VAL A 368 2.90 -6.55 -16.86
CA VAL A 368 2.11 -5.42 -16.37
C VAL A 368 2.46 -5.08 -14.93
N ALA A 369 2.78 -6.08 -14.09
CA ALA A 369 3.24 -5.83 -12.73
C ALA A 369 4.53 -4.98 -12.76
N SER A 370 5.50 -5.37 -13.58
CA SER A 370 6.76 -4.63 -13.73
C SER A 370 6.56 -3.25 -14.39
N ILE A 371 5.74 -3.16 -15.43
CA ILE A 371 5.47 -1.89 -16.15
C ILE A 371 4.71 -0.91 -15.27
N SER A 372 3.70 -1.35 -14.51
CA SER A 372 2.93 -0.44 -13.66
C SER A 372 3.84 0.22 -12.63
N SER A 373 4.78 -0.53 -12.03
CA SER A 373 5.80 0.04 -11.14
C SER A 373 6.83 0.91 -11.87
N LEU A 374 7.32 0.50 -13.03
CA LEU A 374 8.27 1.30 -13.81
C LEU A 374 7.67 2.62 -14.27
N ASN A 375 6.39 2.64 -14.62
CA ASN A 375 5.69 3.84 -15.06
C ASN A 375 5.58 4.90 -13.95
N VAL A 376 5.62 4.48 -12.68
CA VAL A 376 5.79 5.38 -11.54
C VAL A 376 7.16 6.06 -11.60
N PHE A 377 8.23 5.31 -11.85
CA PHE A 377 9.59 5.87 -11.87
C PHE A 377 9.93 6.65 -13.14
N VAL A 378 9.53 6.13 -14.29
CA VAL A 378 9.79 6.66 -15.63
C VAL A 378 8.50 6.55 -16.43
N PRO A 379 7.70 7.62 -16.48
CA PRO A 379 6.44 7.62 -17.20
C PRO A 379 6.61 7.23 -18.67
N ILE A 380 5.66 6.44 -19.19
CA ILE A 380 5.65 6.01 -20.59
C ILE A 380 5.44 7.24 -21.49
N GLY A 381 6.46 7.57 -22.28
CA GLY A 381 6.43 8.72 -23.17
C GLY A 381 5.42 8.59 -24.32
N ASP A 382 5.02 9.74 -24.89
CA ASP A 382 3.93 9.81 -25.88
C ASP A 382 4.15 9.03 -27.17
N LYS A 383 5.41 8.75 -27.50
CA LYS A 383 5.79 7.92 -28.65
C LYS A 383 5.40 6.45 -28.51
N PHE A 384 5.12 5.95 -27.31
CA PHE A 384 4.76 4.54 -27.05
C PHE A 384 3.24 4.40 -26.93
N VAL A 385 2.55 4.63 -28.05
CA VAL A 385 1.09 4.68 -28.09
C VAL A 385 0.50 3.31 -27.75
N LYS A 386 1.05 2.23 -28.33
CA LYS A 386 0.53 0.87 -28.12
C LYS A 386 0.76 0.38 -26.71
N LEU A 387 1.90 0.70 -26.11
CA LEU A 387 2.19 0.39 -24.71
C LEU A 387 1.20 1.09 -23.76
N LYS A 388 0.91 2.39 -23.98
CA LYS A 388 -0.09 3.12 -23.18
C LYS A 388 -1.49 2.53 -23.34
N GLU A 389 -1.90 2.22 -24.57
CA GLU A 389 -3.19 1.57 -24.85
C GLU A 389 -3.30 0.19 -24.18
N TRP A 390 -2.23 -0.62 -24.23
CA TRP A 390 -2.18 -1.92 -23.58
C TRP A 390 -2.28 -1.81 -22.06
N LEU A 391 -1.51 -0.92 -21.44
CA LEU A 391 -1.57 -0.70 -19.99
C LEU A 391 -2.95 -0.25 -19.56
N LYS A 392 -3.57 0.67 -20.31
CA LYS A 392 -4.94 1.12 -20.05
C LYS A 392 -5.94 -0.03 -20.13
N ARG A 393 -5.85 -0.86 -21.18
CA ARG A 393 -6.73 -2.04 -21.34
C ARG A 393 -6.62 -3.00 -20.16
N ILE A 394 -5.40 -3.31 -19.73
CA ILE A 394 -5.22 -4.20 -18.58
C ILE A 394 -5.73 -3.56 -17.29
N ALA A 395 -5.56 -2.25 -17.11
CA ALA A 395 -6.03 -1.55 -15.90
C ALA A 395 -7.56 -1.56 -15.74
N GLU A 396 -8.31 -1.86 -16.79
CA GLU A 396 -9.77 -2.02 -16.77
C GLU A 396 -10.21 -3.40 -16.27
N GLU A 397 -9.29 -4.36 -16.14
CA GLU A 397 -9.60 -5.72 -15.72
C GLU A 397 -9.80 -5.85 -14.19
N GLU A 398 -10.79 -6.65 -13.78
CA GLU A 398 -11.14 -6.80 -12.36
C GLU A 398 -10.00 -7.41 -11.53
N TRP A 399 -9.32 -8.42 -12.05
CA TRP A 399 -8.18 -9.06 -11.39
C TRP A 399 -6.98 -8.11 -11.23
N TYR A 400 -6.80 -7.17 -12.16
CA TYR A 400 -5.77 -6.15 -12.04
C TYR A 400 -6.11 -5.19 -10.90
N GLN A 401 -7.35 -4.69 -10.87
CA GLN A 401 -7.79 -3.74 -9.84
C GLN A 401 -7.77 -4.32 -8.42
N LYS A 402 -7.96 -5.64 -8.27
CA LYS A 402 -7.90 -6.32 -6.97
C LYS A 402 -6.49 -6.57 -6.47
N ALA A 403 -5.53 -6.80 -7.38
CA ALA A 403 -4.24 -7.39 -7.01
C ALA A 403 -3.00 -6.59 -7.45
N ASN A 404 -3.14 -5.46 -8.14
CA ASN A 404 -2.03 -4.69 -8.69
C ASN A 404 -2.13 -3.19 -8.42
#